data_AF-A0A2C9LRF6-F1
#
_entry.id   AF-A0A2C9LRF6-F1
#
_cell.length_a   1.000
_cell.length_b   1.000
_cell.length_c   1.000
_cell.angle_alpha   90.00
_cell.angle_beta   90.00
_cell.angle_gamma   90.00
#
_symmetry.space_group_name_H-M   'P 1'
#
loop_
_entity.id
_entity.type
_entity.pdbx_description
1 polymer ?
#
loop_
_entity_poly.entity_id
_entity_poly.type
_entity_poly.pdbx_seq_one_letter_code
_entity_poly.pdbx_strand_id
1 'polypeptide(L)'
;MPSPSSSKRGSSLLVPQDNKIARLRRSISGMMDRGSTEEEARCLITEMTIKEKEMLHASWTRVYGLTDAQRKASGIKLLSWLLDHVPNMRSRIVLKQPPDQNEDPPVMCRWFIHLSVAVPNTIDDMVRHLKDPIEFNNYLGNIARYHIDQEPPVTVQYFKDFETMFPLYVQALLELPSNSDEIILWKKLFGLLTRRVQQESIAAGLDENPKKRCCVIL
;
A
#
# COMPACT_ATOMS: atom_id res chain seq x y z
N MET A 1 28.17 6.36 68.29
CA MET A 1 27.99 4.99 67.76
C MET A 1 26.53 4.60 67.95
N PRO A 2 25.86 3.87 67.04
CA PRO A 2 26.38 3.21 65.83
C PRO A 2 25.66 3.61 64.51
N SER A 3 26.38 3.48 63.39
CA SER A 3 25.85 3.17 62.04
C SER A 3 25.86 1.63 61.87
N PRO A 4 25.66 0.99 60.68
CA PRO A 4 24.96 1.34 59.43
C PRO A 4 24.08 0.17 58.90
N SER A 5 23.40 0.34 57.75
CA SER A 5 23.22 -0.64 56.65
C SER A 5 22.01 -0.23 55.80
N SER A 6 21.86 -0.48 54.50
CA SER A 6 22.72 -0.78 53.34
C SER A 6 21.72 -1.09 52.21
N SER A 7 21.95 -0.63 50.98
CA SER A 7 21.61 -1.29 49.68
C SER A 7 21.24 -0.21 48.64
N LYS A 8 22.20 0.26 47.83
CA LYS A 8 22.70 -0.29 46.56
C LYS A 8 21.75 -0.16 45.36
N ARG A 9 22.31 0.49 44.32
CA ARG A 9 22.08 0.34 42.86
C ARG A 9 20.72 0.84 42.38
N GLY A 10 20.62 1.86 41.53
CA GLY A 10 21.38 2.07 40.30
C GLY A 10 20.61 1.43 39.15
N SER A 11 19.97 2.26 38.33
CA SER A 11 19.67 1.95 36.92
C SER A 11 19.23 3.24 36.23
N SER A 12 20.19 3.82 35.50
CA SER A 12 19.95 4.75 34.42
C SER A 12 18.96 4.11 33.45
N LEU A 13 17.74 4.65 33.34
CA LEU A 13 16.82 4.35 32.25
C LEU A 13 17.35 5.04 30.99
N LEU A 14 18.38 4.44 30.40
CA LEU A 14 18.69 4.61 28.99
C LEU A 14 17.50 4.05 28.21
N VAL A 15 16.58 4.94 27.84
CA VAL A 15 15.59 4.66 26.79
C VAL A 15 16.37 4.43 25.49
N PRO A 16 16.20 3.31 24.76
CA PRO A 16 17.04 3.01 23.62
C PRO A 16 16.76 3.96 22.45
N GLN A 17 17.61 4.96 22.26
CA GLN A 17 17.67 5.74 21.01
C GLN A 17 18.17 4.91 19.81
N ASP A 18 18.66 3.69 20.07
CA ASP A 18 19.27 2.81 19.07
C ASP A 18 18.29 2.32 18.00
N ASN A 19 17.00 2.21 18.29
CA ASN A 19 16.01 1.75 17.31
C ASN A 19 15.71 2.78 16.21
N LYS A 20 15.74 4.08 16.53
CA LYS A 20 15.56 5.14 15.52
C LYS A 20 16.80 5.28 14.65
N ILE A 21 17.99 5.19 15.23
CA ILE A 21 19.27 5.25 14.51
C ILE A 21 19.45 4.02 13.62
N ALA A 22 19.04 2.82 14.07
CA ALA A 22 19.08 1.60 13.26
C ALA A 22 18.09 1.63 12.08
N ARG A 23 16.91 2.26 12.23
CA ARG A 23 15.97 2.48 11.11
C ARG A 23 16.52 3.51 10.11
N LEU A 24 17.09 4.62 10.59
CA LEU A 24 17.74 5.61 9.73
C LEU A 24 18.96 5.05 8.99
N ARG A 25 19.79 4.23 9.65
CA ARG A 25 20.93 3.56 9.00
C ARG A 25 20.50 2.54 7.94
N ARG A 26 19.41 1.81 8.14
CA ARG A 26 18.81 0.95 7.10
C ARG A 26 18.24 1.76 5.93
N SER A 27 17.60 2.90 6.21
CA SER A 27 17.10 3.82 5.18
C SER A 27 18.22 4.42 4.34
N ILE A 28 19.39 4.71 4.92
CA ILE A 28 20.54 5.27 4.21
C ILE A 28 21.33 4.18 3.48
N SER A 29 21.47 2.98 4.05
CA SER A 29 22.15 1.85 3.40
C SER A 29 21.37 1.30 2.19
N GLY A 30 20.04 1.49 2.15
CA GLY A 30 19.19 1.16 0.99
C GLY A 30 19.24 2.19 -0.15
N MET A 31 19.88 3.36 0.05
CA MET A 31 20.02 4.39 -0.99
C MET A 31 21.28 4.22 -1.87
N MET A 32 22.10 3.21 -1.61
CA MET A 32 23.39 3.01 -2.30
C MET A 32 23.39 1.95 -3.42
N ASP A 33 22.25 1.35 -3.77
CA ASP A 33 22.18 0.40 -4.89
C ASP A 33 21.30 0.92 -6.03
N ARG A 34 21.75 2.01 -6.67
CA ARG A 34 21.05 2.58 -7.84
C ARG A 34 20.98 1.58 -9.01
N GLY A 35 21.91 0.64 -9.10
CA GLY A 35 21.93 -0.42 -10.12
C GLY A 35 20.79 -1.43 -9.92
N SER A 36 20.55 -1.86 -8.69
CA SER A 36 19.42 -2.73 -8.33
C SER A 36 18.07 -2.08 -8.63
N THR A 37 17.91 -0.78 -8.33
CA THR A 37 16.63 -0.09 -8.58
C THR A 37 16.29 0.07 -10.06
N GLU A 38 17.30 0.20 -10.94
CA GLU A 38 17.11 0.40 -12.39
C GLU A 38 16.80 -0.93 -13.10
N GLU A 39 17.43 -2.03 -12.68
CA GLU A 39 17.19 -3.37 -13.21
C GLU A 39 15.85 -3.96 -12.70
N GLU A 40 15.50 -3.71 -11.44
CA GLU A 40 14.17 -4.00 -10.89
C GLU A 40 13.08 -3.15 -11.54
N ALA A 41 13.34 -1.85 -11.76
CA ALA A 41 12.43 -1.00 -12.52
C ALA A 41 12.22 -1.61 -13.91
N ARG A 42 13.31 -1.94 -14.64
CA ARG A 42 13.32 -2.62 -15.95
C ARG A 42 12.45 -3.88 -16.00
N CYS A 43 12.46 -4.70 -14.96
CA CYS A 43 11.63 -5.90 -14.87
C CYS A 43 10.13 -5.59 -14.76
N LEU A 44 9.74 -4.52 -14.07
CA LEU A 44 8.33 -4.09 -13.96
C LEU A 44 7.83 -3.39 -15.25
N ILE A 45 8.73 -2.74 -16.00
CA ILE A 45 8.42 -2.04 -17.27
C ILE A 45 7.97 -3.01 -18.35
N THR A 46 8.68 -4.13 -18.47
CA THR A 46 8.52 -5.09 -19.56
C THR A 46 7.25 -5.91 -19.41
N GLU A 47 6.59 -5.85 -18.25
CA GLU A 47 5.37 -6.60 -18.03
C GLU A 47 4.19 -6.04 -18.82
N MET A 48 4.04 -4.72 -19.02
CA MET A 48 2.89 -4.15 -19.74
C MET A 48 3.29 -3.44 -21.04
N THR A 49 2.64 -3.82 -22.13
CA THR A 49 2.70 -3.16 -23.43
C THR A 49 2.01 -1.79 -23.39
N ILE A 50 2.31 -0.93 -24.37
CA ILE A 50 1.67 0.39 -24.50
C ILE A 50 0.14 0.26 -24.59
N LYS A 51 -0.36 -0.70 -25.39
CA LYS A 51 -1.79 -0.96 -25.55
C LYS A 51 -2.47 -1.35 -24.22
N GLU A 52 -1.83 -2.19 -23.42
CA GLU A 52 -2.34 -2.58 -22.10
C GLU A 52 -2.41 -1.38 -21.14
N LYS A 53 -1.41 -0.49 -21.17
CA LYS A 53 -1.40 0.74 -20.35
C LYS A 53 -2.54 1.69 -20.76
N GLU A 54 -2.77 1.87 -22.06
CA GLU A 54 -3.89 2.67 -22.58
C GLU A 54 -5.25 2.08 -22.21
N MET A 55 -5.37 0.74 -22.26
CA MET A 55 -6.59 0.04 -21.84
C MET A 55 -6.87 0.21 -20.36
N LEU A 56 -5.85 0.13 -19.49
CA LEU A 56 -5.98 0.43 -18.05
C LEU A 56 -6.43 1.87 -17.83
N HIS A 57 -5.85 2.83 -18.54
CA HIS A 57 -6.25 4.23 -18.44
C HIS A 57 -7.70 4.45 -18.87
N ALA A 58 -8.13 3.86 -19.98
CA ALA A 58 -9.51 3.94 -20.46
C ALA A 58 -10.48 3.25 -19.48
N SER A 59 -10.12 2.08 -18.95
CA SER A 59 -10.90 1.36 -17.95
C SER A 59 -11.05 2.18 -16.66
N TRP A 60 -9.96 2.75 -16.15
CA TRP A 60 -9.98 3.61 -14.96
C TRP A 60 -10.83 4.87 -15.18
N THR A 61 -10.76 5.47 -16.35
CA THR A 61 -11.60 6.62 -16.71
C THR A 61 -13.10 6.29 -16.62
N ARG A 62 -13.50 5.08 -17.03
CA ARG A 62 -14.90 4.61 -16.91
C ARG A 62 -15.31 4.37 -15.46
N VAL A 63 -14.39 3.91 -14.61
CA VAL A 63 -14.62 3.64 -13.19
C VAL A 63 -14.66 4.93 -12.36
N TYR A 64 -13.65 5.79 -12.50
CA TYR A 64 -13.43 6.95 -11.65
C TYR A 64 -14.09 8.23 -12.18
N GLY A 65 -14.30 8.32 -13.49
CA GLY A 65 -14.90 9.47 -14.14
C GLY A 65 -13.93 10.60 -14.46
N LEU A 66 -14.43 11.59 -15.19
CA LEU A 66 -13.65 12.70 -15.75
C LEU A 66 -13.87 14.02 -14.99
N THR A 67 -15.03 14.18 -14.35
CA THR A 67 -15.36 15.40 -13.60
C THR A 67 -15.18 15.20 -12.10
N ASP A 68 -14.97 16.29 -11.36
CA ASP A 68 -14.83 16.22 -9.90
C ASP A 68 -16.06 15.63 -9.21
N ALA A 69 -17.26 15.94 -9.73
CA ALA A 69 -18.51 15.38 -9.21
C ALA A 69 -18.57 13.85 -9.42
N GLN A 70 -18.15 13.36 -10.59
CA GLN A 70 -18.06 11.93 -10.87
C GLN A 70 -17.03 11.26 -9.97
N ARG A 71 -15.82 11.84 -9.87
CA ARG A 71 -14.72 11.32 -9.05
C ARG A 71 -15.10 11.20 -7.58
N LYS A 72 -15.77 12.22 -7.03
CA LYS A 72 -16.28 12.16 -5.65
C LYS A 72 -17.28 11.03 -5.45
N ALA A 73 -18.24 10.88 -6.36
CA ALA A 73 -19.23 9.80 -6.28
C ALA A 73 -18.60 8.41 -6.44
N SER A 74 -17.69 8.25 -7.41
CA SER A 74 -16.97 7.00 -7.66
C SER A 74 -16.05 6.62 -6.51
N GLY A 75 -15.39 7.59 -5.88
CA GLY A 75 -14.54 7.35 -4.71
C GLY A 75 -15.32 6.83 -3.51
N ILE A 76 -16.50 7.39 -3.24
CA ILE A 76 -17.42 6.89 -2.22
C ILE A 76 -17.87 5.46 -2.54
N LYS A 77 -18.29 5.19 -3.78
CA LYS A 77 -18.71 3.85 -4.21
C LYS A 77 -17.59 2.82 -4.06
N LEU A 78 -16.38 3.17 -4.49
CA LEU A 78 -15.20 2.31 -4.38
C LEU A 78 -14.92 1.98 -2.91
N LEU A 79 -14.82 3.00 -2.05
CA LEU A 79 -14.50 2.76 -0.64
C LEU A 79 -15.59 1.93 0.06
N SER A 80 -16.87 2.23 -0.17
CA SER A 80 -17.96 1.42 0.37
C SER A 80 -17.84 -0.04 -0.07
N TRP A 81 -17.62 -0.27 -1.36
CA TRP A 81 -17.48 -1.63 -1.88
C TRP A 81 -16.28 -2.35 -1.27
N LEU A 82 -15.12 -1.68 -1.15
CA LEU A 82 -13.91 -2.26 -0.56
C LEU A 82 -14.12 -2.62 0.92
N LEU A 83 -14.81 -1.79 1.68
CA LEU A 83 -15.15 -2.08 3.09
C LEU A 83 -16.06 -3.30 3.21
N ASP A 84 -16.95 -3.50 2.24
CA ASP A 84 -17.91 -4.61 2.25
C ASP A 84 -17.27 -5.93 1.82
N HIS A 85 -16.26 -5.88 0.94
CA HIS A 85 -15.77 -7.06 0.22
C HIS A 85 -14.32 -7.43 0.50
N VAL A 86 -13.45 -6.49 0.90
CA VAL A 86 -12.04 -6.80 1.21
C VAL A 86 -11.93 -7.23 2.67
N PRO A 87 -11.51 -8.49 2.94
CA PRO A 87 -11.33 -8.98 4.30
C PRO A 87 -10.41 -8.06 5.12
N ASN A 88 -10.69 -7.94 6.41
CA ASN A 88 -9.87 -7.20 7.38
C ASN A 88 -9.69 -5.69 7.12
N MET A 89 -10.29 -5.12 6.07
CA MET A 89 -10.21 -3.69 5.78
C MET A 89 -11.00 -2.86 6.80
N ARG A 90 -12.21 -3.32 7.15
CA ARG A 90 -13.04 -2.70 8.20
C ARG A 90 -12.35 -2.71 9.56
N SER A 91 -11.77 -3.83 9.98
CA SER A 91 -11.10 -3.91 11.29
C SER A 91 -9.91 -2.96 11.35
N ARG A 92 -9.12 -2.82 10.29
CA ARG A 92 -8.02 -1.83 10.24
C ARG A 92 -8.49 -0.38 10.31
N ILE A 93 -9.62 -0.05 9.71
CA ILE A 93 -10.17 1.30 9.70
C ILE A 93 -10.87 1.63 11.03
N VAL A 94 -11.54 0.65 11.65
CA VAL A 94 -12.25 0.78 12.94
C VAL A 94 -11.27 0.81 14.12
N LEU A 95 -10.10 0.17 14.03
CA LEU A 95 -9.12 0.08 15.13
C LEU A 95 -8.41 1.40 15.47
N LYS A 96 -8.64 2.50 14.73
CA LYS A 96 -7.94 3.76 15.03
C LYS A 96 -8.54 4.58 16.17
N GLN A 97 -9.78 4.37 16.69
CA GLN A 97 -10.28 5.10 17.88
C GLN A 97 -11.40 4.41 18.71
N PRO A 98 -11.41 4.63 20.05
CA PRO A 98 -12.60 4.44 20.90
C PRO A 98 -13.63 5.57 20.68
N PRO A 99 -14.93 5.33 20.93
CA PRO A 99 -15.98 6.32 20.70
C PRO A 99 -15.89 7.45 21.74
N ASP A 100 -15.54 8.67 21.32
CA ASP A 100 -15.80 9.86 22.11
C ASP A 100 -17.22 10.36 21.78
N GLN A 101 -18.07 10.46 22.79
CA GLN A 101 -19.53 10.51 22.62
C GLN A 101 -20.11 11.91 22.41
N ASN A 102 -19.27 12.95 22.25
CA ASN A 102 -19.73 14.33 22.40
C ASN A 102 -19.42 15.34 21.28
N GLU A 103 -18.89 14.99 20.10
CA GLU A 103 -18.68 16.02 19.05
C GLU A 103 -18.61 15.53 17.59
N ASP A 104 -19.25 16.30 16.69
CA ASP A 104 -19.22 16.33 15.20
C ASP A 104 -19.48 14.99 14.46
N PRO A 105 -19.81 14.96 13.14
CA PRO A 105 -20.22 13.72 12.47
C PRO A 105 -19.19 12.64 12.77
N PRO A 106 -19.63 11.43 13.17
CA PRO A 106 -18.79 10.46 13.84
C PRO A 106 -17.50 10.32 13.07
N VAL A 107 -16.34 10.39 13.73
CA VAL A 107 -14.99 10.42 13.11
C VAL A 107 -14.81 9.42 11.93
N MET A 108 -15.56 8.32 11.95
CA MET A 108 -15.79 7.41 10.82
C MET A 108 -16.17 8.12 9.50
N CYS A 109 -17.07 9.11 9.51
CA CYS A 109 -17.41 9.97 8.39
C CYS A 109 -16.21 10.76 7.86
N ARG A 110 -15.34 11.34 8.71
CA ARG A 110 -14.17 12.11 8.26
C ARG A 110 -13.12 11.21 7.62
N TRP A 111 -12.81 10.07 8.23
CA TRP A 111 -11.88 9.10 7.67
C TRP A 111 -12.42 8.44 6.40
N PHE A 112 -13.71 8.11 6.38
CA PHE A 112 -14.36 7.61 5.18
C PHE A 112 -14.25 8.62 4.03
N ILE A 113 -14.57 9.90 4.28
CA ILE A 113 -14.42 10.95 3.28
C ILE A 113 -12.97 11.05 2.81
N HIS A 114 -12.00 11.08 3.74
CA HIS A 114 -10.59 11.16 3.40
C HIS A 114 -10.14 9.97 2.52
N LEU A 115 -10.45 8.73 2.92
CA LEU A 115 -10.08 7.53 2.17
C LEU A 115 -10.82 7.43 0.84
N SER A 116 -12.07 7.94 0.76
CA SER A 116 -12.85 7.97 -0.48
C SER A 116 -12.24 8.90 -1.53
N VAL A 117 -11.31 9.77 -1.13
CA VAL A 117 -10.52 10.62 -2.01
C VAL A 117 -9.11 10.05 -2.20
N ALA A 118 -8.45 9.68 -1.11
CA ALA A 118 -7.05 9.25 -1.13
C ALA A 118 -6.86 7.94 -1.94
N VAL A 119 -7.68 6.92 -1.69
CA VAL A 119 -7.55 5.61 -2.36
C VAL A 119 -7.70 5.73 -3.88
N PRO A 120 -8.80 6.28 -4.42
CA PRO A 120 -8.91 6.39 -5.88
C PRO A 120 -7.87 7.35 -6.48
N ASN A 121 -7.45 8.41 -5.79
CA ASN A 121 -6.37 9.27 -6.30
C ASN A 121 -5.03 8.52 -6.37
N THR A 122 -4.73 7.65 -5.40
CA THR A 122 -3.55 6.78 -5.48
C THR A 122 -3.62 5.83 -6.67
N ILE A 123 -4.79 5.26 -6.97
CA ILE A 123 -4.98 4.41 -8.16
C ILE A 123 -4.85 5.23 -9.45
N ASP A 124 -5.39 6.45 -9.47
CA ASP A 124 -5.26 7.38 -10.59
C ASP A 124 -3.80 7.74 -10.88
N ASP A 125 -3.03 8.05 -9.84
CA ASP A 125 -1.58 8.27 -9.94
C ASP A 125 -0.84 7.02 -10.44
N MET A 126 -1.17 5.82 -9.92
CA MET A 126 -0.57 4.56 -10.41
C MET A 126 -0.76 4.42 -11.92
N VAL A 127 -2.00 4.64 -12.40
CA VAL A 127 -2.35 4.54 -13.82
C VAL A 127 -1.63 5.62 -14.65
N ARG A 128 -1.50 6.85 -14.13
CA ARG A 128 -0.79 7.95 -14.81
C ARG A 128 0.71 7.69 -14.95
N HIS A 129 1.34 7.08 -13.94
CA HIS A 129 2.77 6.78 -13.98
C HIS A 129 3.12 5.57 -14.85
N LEU A 130 2.17 4.74 -15.32
CA LEU A 130 2.46 3.54 -16.14
C LEU A 130 3.36 3.80 -17.38
N LYS A 131 3.35 5.02 -17.91
CA LYS A 131 4.16 5.40 -19.08
C LYS A 131 5.62 5.62 -18.74
N ASP A 132 5.93 6.10 -17.53
CA ASP A 132 7.30 6.22 -17.02
C ASP A 132 7.56 5.11 -15.99
N PRO A 133 8.33 4.10 -16.36
CA PRO A 133 8.41 2.93 -15.51
C PRO A 133 9.33 3.10 -14.29
N ILE A 134 10.30 4.02 -14.36
CA ILE A 134 11.15 4.36 -13.21
C ILE A 134 10.28 5.11 -12.19
N GLU A 135 9.51 6.10 -12.64
CA GLU A 135 8.56 6.80 -11.78
C GLU A 135 7.51 5.84 -11.22
N PHE A 136 6.96 4.94 -12.04
CA PHE A 136 5.98 3.96 -11.60
C PHE A 136 6.53 3.06 -10.49
N ASN A 137 7.73 2.47 -10.66
CA ASN A 137 8.35 1.64 -9.63
C ASN A 137 8.60 2.43 -8.34
N ASN A 138 9.08 3.68 -8.46
CA ASN A 138 9.28 4.56 -7.31
C ASN A 138 7.96 4.86 -6.59
N TYR A 139 6.89 5.08 -7.34
CA TYR A 139 5.55 5.33 -6.81
C TYR A 139 5.00 4.10 -6.06
N LEU A 140 5.12 2.90 -6.65
CA LEU A 140 4.78 1.66 -5.97
C LEU A 140 5.58 1.47 -4.67
N GLY A 141 6.88 1.78 -4.71
CA GLY A 141 7.76 1.72 -3.53
C GLY A 141 7.31 2.68 -2.43
N ASN A 142 6.87 3.89 -2.78
CA ASN A 142 6.33 4.86 -1.83
C ASN A 142 5.02 4.37 -1.19
N ILE A 143 4.10 3.81 -1.99
CA ILE A 143 2.87 3.20 -1.45
C ILE A 143 3.23 2.07 -0.49
N ALA A 144 4.11 1.16 -0.90
CA ALA A 144 4.50 0.03 -0.09
C ALA A 144 5.11 0.45 1.26
N ARG A 145 6.11 1.36 1.24
CA ARG A 145 6.74 1.90 2.45
C ARG A 145 5.74 2.58 3.38
N TYR A 146 4.85 3.41 2.85
CA TYR A 146 3.82 4.07 3.64
C TYR A 146 2.96 3.08 4.46
N HIS A 147 2.64 1.93 3.87
CA HIS A 147 1.77 0.91 4.48
C HIS A 147 2.51 0.00 5.46
N ILE A 148 3.75 -0.41 5.15
CA ILE A 148 4.54 -1.23 6.08
C ILE A 148 4.98 -0.44 7.32
N ASP A 149 5.13 0.88 7.21
CA ASP A 149 5.49 1.76 8.32
C ASP A 149 4.32 2.08 9.26
N GLN A 150 3.10 1.64 8.94
CA GLN A 150 1.95 1.77 9.84
C GLN A 150 2.12 0.92 11.11
N GLU A 151 1.41 1.29 12.18
CA GLU A 151 1.35 0.52 13.43
C GLU A 151 -0.10 0.08 13.71
N PRO A 152 -0.41 -1.22 13.66
CA PRO A 152 0.45 -2.32 13.19
C PRO A 152 0.69 -2.28 11.66
N PRO A 153 1.80 -2.88 11.17
CA PRO A 153 2.12 -2.89 9.74
C PRO A 153 0.98 -3.46 8.88
N VAL A 154 0.77 -2.83 7.71
CA VAL A 154 -0.11 -3.34 6.65
C VAL A 154 0.76 -4.10 5.66
N THR A 155 0.87 -5.42 5.87
CA THR A 155 1.77 -6.30 5.12
C THR A 155 1.08 -6.96 3.93
N VAL A 156 1.83 -7.80 3.21
CA VAL A 156 1.47 -8.42 1.93
C VAL A 156 0.07 -9.03 1.88
N GLN A 157 -0.43 -9.63 2.96
CA GLN A 157 -1.75 -10.28 2.92
C GLN A 157 -2.87 -9.30 2.59
N TYR A 158 -2.82 -8.06 3.10
CA TYR A 158 -3.81 -7.03 2.80
C TYR A 158 -3.83 -6.67 1.31
N PHE A 159 -2.66 -6.63 0.70
CA PHE A 159 -2.51 -6.31 -0.73
C PHE A 159 -2.91 -7.48 -1.63
N LYS A 160 -2.68 -8.73 -1.22
CA LYS A 160 -3.20 -9.92 -1.92
C LYS A 160 -4.73 -9.94 -1.94
N ASP A 161 -5.35 -9.59 -0.82
CA ASP A 161 -6.80 -9.50 -0.73
C ASP A 161 -7.32 -8.38 -1.65
N PHE A 162 -6.67 -7.21 -1.64
CA PHE A 162 -6.99 -6.11 -2.54
C PHE A 162 -6.81 -6.48 -4.02
N GLU A 163 -5.70 -7.12 -4.40
CA GLU A 163 -5.40 -7.62 -5.75
C GLU A 163 -6.47 -8.57 -6.25
N THR A 164 -7.04 -9.39 -5.35
CA THR A 164 -8.11 -10.34 -5.68
C THR A 164 -9.45 -9.63 -5.87
N MET A 165 -9.77 -8.66 -5.02
CA MET A 165 -11.11 -8.07 -4.96
C MET A 165 -11.29 -6.89 -5.92
N PHE A 166 -10.27 -6.06 -6.16
CA PHE A 166 -10.42 -4.89 -7.01
C PHE A 166 -10.89 -5.22 -8.45
N PRO A 167 -10.36 -6.25 -9.14
CA PRO A 167 -10.87 -6.61 -10.46
C PRO A 167 -12.36 -6.98 -10.44
N LEU A 168 -12.86 -7.58 -9.35
CA LEU A 168 -14.28 -7.89 -9.20
C LEU A 168 -15.15 -6.64 -9.06
N TYR A 169 -14.65 -5.60 -8.39
CA TYR A 169 -15.31 -4.28 -8.35
C TYR A 169 -15.46 -3.70 -9.76
N VAL A 170 -14.38 -3.70 -10.55
CA VAL A 170 -14.41 -3.20 -11.94
C VAL A 170 -15.35 -4.05 -12.79
N GLN A 171 -15.30 -5.38 -12.64
CA GLN A 171 -16.17 -6.30 -13.35
C GLN A 171 -17.65 -5.99 -13.10
N ALA A 172 -18.04 -5.85 -11.83
CA ALA A 172 -19.42 -5.56 -11.46
C ALA A 172 -19.86 -4.16 -11.90
N LEU A 173 -19.00 -3.15 -11.72
CA LEU A 173 -19.34 -1.76 -12.04
C LEU A 173 -19.49 -1.52 -13.54
N LEU A 174 -18.67 -2.17 -14.36
CA LEU A 174 -18.63 -1.99 -15.81
C LEU A 174 -19.34 -3.12 -16.58
N GLU A 175 -19.97 -4.06 -15.86
CA GLU A 175 -20.66 -5.24 -16.40
C GLU A 175 -19.79 -6.06 -17.37
N LEU A 176 -18.50 -6.25 -17.01
CA LEU A 176 -17.53 -6.93 -17.86
C LEU A 176 -17.58 -8.47 -17.67
N PRO A 177 -17.23 -9.25 -18.71
CA PRO A 177 -16.93 -10.67 -18.55
C PRO A 177 -15.75 -10.90 -17.61
N SER A 178 -15.78 -11.97 -16.81
CA SER A 178 -14.71 -12.28 -15.84
C SER A 178 -13.36 -12.59 -16.48
N ASN A 179 -13.33 -12.90 -17.78
CA ASN A 179 -12.13 -13.19 -18.56
C ASN A 179 -11.75 -12.06 -19.53
N SER A 180 -12.30 -10.84 -19.35
CA SER A 180 -11.93 -9.72 -20.22
C SER A 180 -10.48 -9.29 -19.99
N ASP A 181 -9.86 -8.73 -21.04
CA ASP A 181 -8.49 -8.21 -20.97
C ASP A 181 -8.36 -7.17 -19.84
N GLU A 182 -9.37 -6.32 -19.63
CA GLU A 182 -9.38 -5.33 -18.55
C GLU A 182 -9.28 -5.98 -17.16
N ILE A 183 -10.03 -7.05 -16.91
CA ILE A 183 -10.00 -7.75 -15.61
C ILE A 183 -8.62 -8.36 -15.38
N ILE A 184 -8.04 -8.97 -16.41
CA ILE A 184 -6.69 -9.54 -16.36
C ILE A 184 -5.66 -8.44 -16.08
N LEU A 185 -5.79 -7.27 -16.72
CA LEU A 185 -4.89 -6.15 -16.55
C LEU A 185 -4.97 -5.49 -15.18
N TRP A 186 -6.17 -5.34 -14.62
CA TRP A 186 -6.31 -4.84 -13.24
C TRP A 186 -5.65 -5.79 -12.24
N LYS A 187 -5.85 -7.10 -12.40
CA LYS A 187 -5.15 -8.10 -11.58
C LYS A 187 -3.63 -8.00 -11.73
N LYS A 188 -3.14 -7.84 -12.96
CA LYS A 188 -1.71 -7.65 -13.25
C LYS A 188 -1.15 -6.40 -12.58
N LEU A 189 -1.86 -5.27 -12.65
CA LEU A 189 -1.47 -4.00 -12.02
C LEU A 189 -1.33 -4.14 -10.50
N PHE A 190 -2.35 -4.69 -9.83
CA PHE A 190 -2.27 -4.85 -8.38
C PHE A 190 -1.31 -5.97 -7.97
N GLY A 191 -1.08 -6.97 -8.81
CA GLY A 191 0.00 -7.95 -8.63
C GLY A 191 1.38 -7.30 -8.59
N LEU A 192 1.64 -6.25 -9.39
CA LEU A 192 2.88 -5.46 -9.33
C LEU A 192 3.00 -4.75 -7.97
N LEU A 193 1.93 -4.13 -7.48
CA LEU A 193 1.91 -3.48 -6.16
C LEU A 193 2.14 -4.49 -5.03
N THR A 194 1.44 -5.63 -5.03
CA THR A 194 1.61 -6.71 -4.05
C THR A 194 3.05 -7.20 -4.01
N ARG A 195 3.69 -7.39 -5.18
CA ARG A 195 5.11 -7.77 -5.26
C ARG A 195 6.03 -6.69 -4.67
N ARG A 196 5.75 -5.42 -4.94
CA ARG A 196 6.53 -4.33 -4.34
C ARG A 196 6.40 -4.29 -2.82
N VAL A 197 5.18 -4.45 -2.29
CA VAL A 197 4.94 -4.55 -0.84
C VAL A 197 5.69 -5.74 -0.23
N GLN A 198 5.72 -6.87 -0.93
CA GLN A 198 6.47 -8.06 -0.52
C GLN A 198 7.97 -7.79 -0.42
N GLN A 199 8.55 -7.12 -1.42
CA GLN A 199 9.97 -6.74 -1.41
C GLN A 199 10.29 -5.80 -0.25
N GLU A 200 9.50 -4.74 -0.06
CA GLU A 200 9.70 -3.76 1.02
C GLU A 200 9.46 -4.39 2.41
N SER A 201 8.52 -5.32 2.54
CA SER A 201 8.30 -6.08 3.79
C SER A 201 9.51 -6.96 4.14
N ILE A 202 10.11 -7.64 3.15
CA ILE A 202 11.34 -8.43 3.35
C ILE A 202 12.50 -7.51 3.75
N ALA A 203 12.68 -6.39 3.05
CA ALA A 203 13.73 -5.41 3.36
C ALA A 203 13.60 -4.82 4.78
N ALA A 204 12.37 -4.63 5.25
CA ALA A 204 12.08 -4.17 6.60
C ALA A 204 12.27 -5.25 7.68
N GLY A 205 12.38 -6.53 7.29
CA GLY A 205 12.44 -7.68 8.20
C GLY A 205 11.07 -8.04 8.80
N LEU A 206 9.98 -7.76 8.07
CA LEU A 206 8.60 -8.02 8.48
C LEU A 206 8.03 -9.33 7.92
N ASP A 207 8.77 -10.01 7.03
CA ASP A 207 8.39 -11.31 6.48
C ASP A 207 9.36 -12.40 6.95
N GLU A 208 8.82 -13.44 7.60
CA GLU A 208 9.56 -14.58 8.13
C GLU A 208 9.88 -15.64 7.07
N ASN A 209 9.34 -15.55 5.85
CA ASN A 209 9.52 -16.55 4.80
C ASN A 209 9.86 -15.95 3.43
N PRO A 210 11.07 -15.37 3.26
CA PRO A 210 11.48 -14.71 2.03
C PRO A 210 11.68 -15.73 0.90
N LYS A 211 10.62 -16.00 0.12
CA LYS A 211 10.82 -16.58 -1.21
C LYS A 211 11.44 -15.50 -2.10
N LYS A 212 12.77 -15.54 -2.22
CA LYS A 212 13.50 -14.80 -3.26
C LYS A 212 12.93 -15.21 -4.62
N ARG A 213 12.06 -14.38 -5.19
CA ARG A 213 11.66 -14.49 -6.58
C ARG A 213 11.70 -13.11 -7.21
N CYS A 214 12.92 -12.69 -7.53
CA CYS A 214 13.24 -11.93 -8.73
C CYS A 214 14.60 -12.44 -9.22
N CYS A 215 14.73 -12.61 -10.54
CA CYS A 215 15.82 -13.24 -11.30
C CYS A 215 15.85 -14.78 -11.29
N VAL A 216 15.00 -15.39 -12.12
CA VAL A 216 15.45 -16.53 -12.95
C VAL A 216 15.67 -15.93 -14.33
N ILE A 217 16.92 -15.57 -14.63
CA ILE A 217 17.35 -15.29 -15.99
C ILE A 217 17.40 -16.66 -16.69
N LEU A 218 16.53 -16.87 -17.67
CA LEU A 218 16.71 -17.87 -18.72
C LEU A 218 16.93 -17.12 -20.03
#